data_AF-A0A483CQP0-F1
#
_entry.id   AF-A0A483CQP0-F1
#
_cell.length_a   1.000
_cell.length_b   1.000
_cell.length_c   1.000
_cell.angle_alpha   90.00
_cell.angle_beta   90.00
_cell.angle_gamma   90.00
#
_symmetry.space_group_name_H-M   'P 1'
#
loop_
_entity.id
_entity.type
_entity.pdbx_description
1 polymer ?
#
loop_
_entity_poly.entity_id
_entity_poly.type
_entity_poly.pdbx_seq_one_letter_code
_entity_poly.pdbx_strand_id
1 'polypeptide(L)' 'MAESWKKAKAEAESRGLQHVYHDIDAGTYGACRADERQGAFSCGVFTEHRCIHMPASLSAEEMEEKERVFLRENPDWAG' A
#
# COMPACT_ATOMS: atom_id res chain seq x y z
N MET A 1 -8.88 -0.24 7.52
CA MET A 1 -8.50 0.12 6.14
C MET A 1 -8.31 1.62 6.12
N ALA A 2 -7.10 2.05 5.79
CA ALA A 2 -6.77 3.45 5.67
C ALA A 2 -7.24 3.96 4.29
N GLU A 3 -7.66 5.22 4.23
CA GLU A 3 -8.09 5.89 3.00
C GLU A 3 -7.00 6.80 2.43
N SER A 4 -5.81 6.80 3.05
CA SER A 4 -4.66 7.59 2.65
C SER A 4 -3.37 7.08 3.28
N TRP A 5 -2.23 7.47 2.70
CA TRP A 5 -0.90 7.24 3.27
C TRP A 5 -0.78 7.71 4.72
N LYS A 6 -1.38 8.87 5.04
CA LYS A 6 -1.40 9.39 6.41
C LYS A 6 -2.06 8.43 7.40
N LYS A 7 -3.22 7.86 7.05
CA LYS A 7 -3.93 6.90 7.90
C LYS A 7 -3.15 5.58 7.98
N ALA A 8 -2.56 5.11 6.89
CA ALA A 8 -1.76 3.89 6.86
C ALA A 8 -0.50 4.00 7.72
N LYS A 9 0.20 5.14 7.65
CA LYS A 9 1.35 5.43 8.51
C LYS A 9 0.96 5.47 9.99
N ALA A 10 -0.12 6.17 10.34
CA ALA A 10 -0.60 6.20 11.72
C ALA A 10 -0.97 4.79 12.23
N GLU A 11 -1.55 3.95 11.38
CA GLU A 11 -1.82 2.54 11.69
C GLU A 11 -0.52 1.76 11.89
N ALA A 12 0.49 1.97 11.04
CA ALA A 12 1.79 1.32 11.17
C ALA A 12 2.49 1.70 12.49
N GLU A 13 2.50 2.99 12.83
CA GLU A 13 3.07 3.50 14.08
C GLU A 13 2.35 2.95 15.31
N SER A 14 1.01 2.95 15.30
CA SER A 14 0.20 2.40 16.39
C SER A 14 0.40 0.89 16.58
N ARG A 15 0.76 0.16 15.52
CA ARG A 15 0.92 -1.30 15.53
C ARG A 15 2.38 -1.76 15.57
N GLY A 16 3.35 -0.82 15.58
CA GLY A 16 4.78 -1.13 15.51
C GLY A 16 5.19 -1.81 14.20
N LEU A 17 4.47 -1.56 13.11
CA LEU A 17 4.75 -2.09 11.78
C LEU A 17 5.72 -1.16 11.04
N GLN A 18 6.57 -1.75 10.21
CA GLN A 18 7.65 -1.04 9.53
C GLN A 18 7.26 -0.54 8.14
N HIS A 19 6.15 -1.05 7.59
CA HIS A 19 5.76 -0.81 6.22
C HIS A 19 4.28 -0.49 6.08
N VAL A 20 3.98 0.16 4.96
CA VAL A 20 2.64 0.52 4.52
C VAL A 20 2.47 0.12 3.07
N TYR A 21 1.23 -0.06 2.65
CA TYR A 21 0.87 -0.36 1.28
C TYR A 21 -0.34 0.44 0.80
N HIS A 22 -0.41 0.64 -0.51
CA HIS A 22 -1.62 0.98 -1.25
C HIS A 22 -1.92 -0.16 -2.22
N ASP A 23 -3.03 -0.85 -1.98
CA ASP A 23 -3.60 -1.85 -2.85
C ASP A 23 -4.41 -1.14 -3.95
N ILE A 24 -3.87 -1.13 -5.16
CA ILE A 24 -4.46 -0.46 -6.32
C ILE A 24 -5.73 -1.19 -6.78
N ASP A 25 -5.73 -2.52 -6.71
CA ASP A 25 -6.84 -3.33 -7.19
C ASP A 25 -8.06 -3.22 -6.26
N ALA A 26 -7.85 -3.01 -4.96
CA ALA A 26 -8.91 -2.76 -3.98
C ALA A 26 -9.15 -1.26 -3.67
N GLY A 27 -8.24 -0.37 -4.07
CA GLY A 27 -8.27 1.06 -3.74
C GLY A 27 -8.11 1.33 -2.24
N THR A 28 -7.32 0.52 -1.53
CA THR A 28 -7.20 0.60 -0.06
C THR A 28 -5.76 0.78 0.41
N TYR A 29 -5.59 1.54 1.49
CA TYR A 29 -4.30 1.72 2.14
C TYR A 29 -4.26 0.90 3.43
N GLY A 30 -3.06 0.50 3.85
CA GLY A 30 -2.88 -0.24 5.09
C GLY A 30 -1.45 -0.28 5.58
N ALA A 31 -1.28 -0.79 6.79
CA ALA A 31 0.02 -1.12 7.36
C ALA A 31 0.27 -2.62 7.24
N CYS A 32 1.52 -3.03 7.01
CA CYS A 32 1.87 -4.42 6.83
C CYS A 32 3.28 -4.74 7.35
N ARG A 33 3.58 -6.03 7.44
CA ARG A 33 4.96 -6.50 7.60
C ARG A 33 5.66 -6.57 6.24
N ALA A 34 6.99 -6.54 6.28
CA ALA A 34 7.81 -6.53 5.07
C ALA A 34 7.65 -7.77 4.17
N ASP A 35 7.25 -8.90 4.76
CA ASP A 35 7.11 -10.21 4.13
C ASP A 35 5.63 -10.59 3.85
N GLU A 36 4.70 -9.68 4.14
CA GLU A 36 3.27 -9.93 3.98
C GLU A 36 2.85 -9.75 2.53
N ARG A 37 2.12 -10.73 1.98
CA ARG A 37 1.58 -10.69 0.61
C ARG A 37 0.13 -10.24 0.64
N GLN A 38 -0.19 -9.22 -0.14
CA GLN A 38 -1.53 -8.64 -0.24
C GLN A 38 -2.25 -9.23 -1.45
N GLY A 39 -3.52 -9.57 -1.26
CA GLY A 39 -4.32 -10.20 -2.30
C GLY A 39 -5.67 -10.67 -1.79
N ALA A 40 -6.44 -11.25 -2.69
CA ALA A 40 -7.72 -11.86 -2.38
C ALA A 40 -7.64 -13.37 -2.52
N PHE A 41 -8.20 -14.09 -1.55
CA PHE A 41 -8.45 -15.51 -1.67
C PHE A 41 -9.89 -15.74 -2.11
N SER A 42 -10.08 -16.21 -3.34
CA SER A 42 -11.38 -16.43 -3.95
C SER A 42 -11.46 -17.83 -4.53
N CYS A 43 -12.53 -18.56 -4.24
CA CYS A 43 -12.79 -19.89 -4.82
C CYS A 43 -11.63 -20.89 -4.70
N GLY A 44 -10.86 -20.85 -3.60
CA GLY A 44 -9.74 -21.77 -3.39
C GLY A 44 -8.41 -21.33 -4.01
N VAL A 45 -8.36 -20.15 -4.64
CA VAL A 45 -7.17 -19.61 -5.29
C VAL A 45 -6.81 -18.25 -4.67
N PHE A 46 -5.53 -18.06 -4.38
CA PHE A 46 -5.00 -16.76 -3.98
C PHE A 46 -4.58 -15.97 -5.23
N THR A 47 -5.15 -14.79 -5.40
CA THR A 47 -4.75 -13.82 -6.43
C THR A 47 -4.04 -12.67 -5.75
N GLU A 48 -2.77 -12.48 -6.09
CA GLU A 48 -1.97 -11.37 -5.59
C GLU A 48 -2.45 -10.05 -6.21
N HIS A 49 -2.57 -9.02 -5.37
CA HIS A 49 -2.95 -7.69 -5.82
C HIS A 49 -1.73 -6.85 -6.15
N ARG A 50 -1.93 -5.89 -7.05
CA ARG A 50 -0.98 -4.83 -7.37
C ARG A 50 -0.91 -3.84 -6.22
N CYS A 51 0.13 -3.95 -5.41
CA CYS A 51 0.34 -3.09 -4.26
C CYS A 51 1.59 -2.23 -4.42
N ILE A 52 1.46 -0.93 -4.13
CA ILE A 52 2.60 -0.05 -3.92
C ILE A 52 3.01 -0.16 -2.46
N HIS A 53 4.21 -0.65 -2.19
CA HIS A 53 4.70 -0.90 -0.84
C HIS A 53 5.83 0.09 -0.49
N MET A 54 5.76 0.69 0.71
CA MET A 54 6.73 1.68 1.17
C MET A 54 7.08 1.56 2.66
N PRO A 55 8.28 2.00 3.08
CA PRO A 55 8.62 2.09 4.50
C PRO A 55 7.76 3.13 5.24
N ALA A 56 7.24 2.76 6.41
CA ALA A 56 6.46 3.64 7.29
C ALA A 56 7.30 4.80 7.88
N SER A 57 8.63 4.74 7.74
CA SER A 57 9.55 5.80 8.13
C SER A 57 9.41 7.06 7.27
N LEU A 58 8.92 6.95 6.03
CA LEU A 58 8.69 8.10 5.14
C LEU A 58 7.55 8.99 5.68
N SER A 59 7.54 10.26 5.31
CA SER A 59 6.38 11.14 5.55
C SER A 59 5.22 10.75 4.62
N ALA A 60 3.99 11.15 4.98
CA ALA A 60 2.83 10.89 4.13
C ALA A 60 2.97 11.61 2.78
N GLU A 61 3.51 12.82 2.78
CA GLU A 61 3.76 13.63 1.59
C GLU A 61 4.83 12.99 0.69
N GLU A 62 5.89 12.41 1.27
CA GLU A 62 6.89 11.65 0.51
C GLU A 62 6.30 10.40 -0.14
N MET A 63 5.41 9.70 0.55
CA MET A 63 4.71 8.53 0.00
C MET A 63 3.79 8.93 -1.15
N GLU A 64 2.99 9.98 -0.98
CA GLU A 64 2.11 10.54 -2.01
C GLU A 64 2.89 10.96 -3.26
N GLU A 65 4.02 11.64 -3.09
CA GLU A 65 4.88 12.04 -4.21
C GLU A 65 5.43 10.81 -4.96
N LYS A 66 5.96 9.84 -4.21
CA LYS A 66 6.53 8.61 -4.80
C LYS A 66 5.48 7.80 -5.53
N GLU A 67 4.29 7.67 -4.98
CA GLU A 67 3.16 7.03 -5.64
C GLU A 67 2.79 7.75 -6.93
N ARG A 68 2.64 9.08 -6.88
CA ARG A 68 2.33 9.88 -8.07
C ARG A 68 3.37 9.72 -9.17
N VAL A 69 4.65 9.71 -8.80
CA VAL A 69 5.76 9.46 -9.75
C VAL A 69 5.65 8.06 -10.33
N PHE A 70 5.44 7.04 -9.50
CA PHE A 70 5.30 5.66 -9.93
C PHE A 70 4.14 5.48 -10.92
N LEU A 71 2.95 6.03 -10.61
CA LEU A 71 1.79 5.95 -11.49
C LEU A 71 1.97 6.70 -12.81
N ARG A 72 2.70 7.82 -12.79
CA ARG A 72 3.07 8.56 -14.03
C ARG A 72 4.01 7.74 -14.91
N GLU A 73 4.94 7.01 -14.31
CA GLU A 73 5.92 6.17 -15.02
C GLU A 73 5.34 4.82 -15.44
N ASN A 74 4.27 4.36 -14.77
CA ASN A 74 3.60 3.08 -15.01
C ASN A 74 2.09 3.28 -15.23
N PRO A 75 1.68 3.78 -16.41
CA PRO A 75 0.27 4.11 -16.69
C PRO A 75 -0.69 2.93 -16.52
N ASP A 76 -0.22 1.69 -16.73
CA ASP A 76 -1.03 0.47 -16.56
C ASP A 76 -1.51 0.24 -15.12
N TRP A 77 -0.93 0.95 -14.16
CA TRP A 77 -1.31 0.94 -12.75
C TRP A 77 -2.29 2.07 -12.39
N ALA A 78 -2.46 3.09 -13.24
CA ALA A 78 -3.27 4.28 -12.97
C ALA A 78 -4.73 4.15 -13.45
N GLY A 79 -5.27 2.92 -13.43
CA GLY A 79 -6.53 2.51 -14.06
C GLY A 79 -7.74 3.39 -13.77
#